data_AF-A0AAE3J7S0-F1
#
_entry.id   AF-A0AAE3J7S0-F1
#
_cell.length_a   1.000
_cell.length_b   1.000
_cell.length_c   1.000
_cell.angle_alpha   90.00
_cell.angle_beta   90.00
_cell.angle_gamma   90.00
#
_symmetry.space_group_name_H-M   'P 1'
#
loop_
_entity.id
_entity.type
_entity.pdbx_description
1 polymer ?
#
loop_
_entity_poly.entity_id
_entity_poly.type
_entity_poly.pdbx_seq_one_letter_code
_entity_poly.pdbx_strand_id
1 'polypeptide(L)'
;MKITDDILYVGVNDHKVDLFEGQYVVPNGMAYNSYVIKDEKIAVMDTVDANFTHEWLDNIATVLNGAKPDYLIVQHMEPDHSANIHNFMKVYPDTTIVANAKTFGMMENFFRDMPLEGRKLEVQNGGTLSLGKHTLTFVFAPMVHWPEVMVTYDSTDKVLFAADGFGKFGALDVDEPWDDEARRYFIGIVGKYGMQVQKLLKVAATLDIQTICSLHGPVLKENLGHYIEKYDIWSSYSVEEEGVMIAYTSVYGNTKKAVELLAEKLRDKGCPKVVVYDLARCDMSQAVADAFRYGKLILATTTYNAEIYPFMRTFIEHLTERNYQNRTIGLIENGSWAPLAAKIMKGMFEKSKKITWLDTTVRILSSLSAENKDELEAMANELCEEYIARSGEVEKKVDPTALFRIGYGLYVVTSNDGKKDNGLIVNTVIQLTDQPNRVAVNINKENYSHHVIKQTGVMNVNCLSVEAPFQVFENFGFQSGRQADKFAGWETPRSENGLVILPKYINAFMSLKVEQYVDLGTHGMFICSVAEARVINKKDTMTYTYYQENVKPKPQTEGKKGFVCTVCGYIYEGDVLPDDFICPLCKHGVADFVPIE
;
A
#
# COMPACT_ATOMS: atom_id res chain seq x y z
N MET A 1 35.60 -17.65 -2.25
CA MET A 1 34.37 -18.44 -2.51
C MET A 1 34.15 -18.54 -4.01
N LYS A 2 33.64 -19.67 -4.53
CA LYS A 2 33.31 -19.84 -5.95
C LYS A 2 31.82 -19.58 -6.16
N ILE A 3 31.45 -18.65 -7.06
CA ILE A 3 30.04 -18.33 -7.33
C ILE A 3 29.52 -19.21 -8.47
N THR A 4 30.28 -19.26 -9.57
CA THR A 4 30.10 -20.18 -10.71
C THR A 4 31.49 -20.68 -11.15
N ASP A 5 31.58 -21.42 -12.26
CA ASP A 5 32.86 -21.84 -12.81
C ASP A 5 33.76 -20.66 -13.19
N ASP A 6 33.16 -19.57 -13.66
CA ASP A 6 33.85 -18.42 -14.24
C ASP A 6 33.80 -17.19 -13.31
N ILE A 7 32.87 -17.14 -12.35
CA ILE A 7 32.70 -16.02 -11.40
C ILE A 7 33.22 -16.39 -10.00
N LEU A 8 34.19 -15.60 -9.53
CA LEU A 8 34.94 -15.86 -8.30
C LEU A 8 34.84 -14.68 -7.33
N TYR A 9 34.60 -14.97 -6.05
CA TYR A 9 34.57 -13.97 -4.99
C TYR A 9 35.98 -13.60 -4.54
N VAL A 10 36.27 -12.29 -4.46
CA VAL A 10 37.54 -11.72 -4.01
C VAL A 10 37.38 -10.62 -2.94
N GLY A 11 36.17 -10.44 -2.40
CA GLY A 11 35.88 -9.49 -1.32
C GLY A 11 36.46 -9.87 0.04
N VAL A 12 36.04 -9.16 1.08
CA VAL A 12 36.62 -9.21 2.44
C VAL A 12 35.54 -9.08 3.52
N ASN A 13 35.86 -9.52 4.74
CA ASN A 13 35.06 -9.29 5.94
C ASN A 13 35.75 -8.27 6.87
N ASP A 14 34.99 -7.28 7.33
CA ASP A 14 35.39 -6.34 8.36
C ASP A 14 34.74 -6.68 9.70
N HIS A 15 35.53 -7.23 10.61
CA HIS A 15 35.14 -7.53 11.98
C HIS A 15 35.52 -6.41 12.98
N LYS A 16 36.16 -5.34 12.51
CA LYS A 16 36.65 -4.24 13.35
C LYS A 16 35.72 -3.04 13.32
N VAL A 17 34.89 -2.91 12.29
CA VAL A 17 33.86 -1.86 12.22
C VAL A 17 32.87 -2.04 13.36
N ASP A 18 32.68 -0.98 14.14
CA ASP A 18 31.67 -0.88 15.20
C ASP A 18 30.42 -0.13 14.70
N LEU A 19 30.62 0.88 13.85
CA LEU A 19 29.58 1.69 13.23
C LEU A 19 29.75 1.74 11.70
N PHE A 20 28.82 1.14 10.96
CA PHE A 20 28.75 1.33 9.51
C PHE A 20 28.19 2.73 9.20
N GLU A 21 28.82 3.44 8.25
CA GLU A 21 28.61 4.86 7.95
C GLU A 21 28.70 5.81 9.17
N GLY A 22 29.31 5.35 10.27
CA GLY A 22 29.33 6.10 11.53
C GLY A 22 27.98 6.20 12.24
N GLN A 23 26.95 5.42 11.85
CA GLN A 23 25.61 5.49 12.44
C GLN A 23 24.98 4.14 12.80
N TYR A 24 25.28 3.05 12.08
CA TYR A 24 24.63 1.75 12.30
C TYR A 24 25.53 0.81 13.09
N VAL A 25 25.08 0.37 14.27
CA VAL A 25 25.83 -0.56 15.12
C VAL A 25 25.87 -1.95 14.48
N VAL A 26 27.04 -2.44 14.09
CA VAL A 26 27.18 -3.70 13.34
C VAL A 26 27.99 -4.72 14.14
N PRO A 27 27.39 -5.36 15.17
CA PRO A 27 28.12 -6.24 16.10
C PRO A 27 28.71 -7.48 15.43
N ASN A 28 28.16 -7.87 14.27
CA ASN A 28 28.59 -9.00 13.46
C ASN A 28 29.47 -8.57 12.27
N GLY A 29 30.00 -7.35 12.30
CA GLY A 29 30.86 -6.81 11.25
C GLY A 29 30.13 -6.45 9.96
N MET A 30 30.90 -6.31 8.88
CA MET A 30 30.43 -6.03 7.52
C MET A 30 31.17 -6.88 6.50
N ALA A 31 30.55 -7.13 5.36
CA ALA A 31 31.21 -7.68 4.19
C ALA A 31 31.32 -6.62 3.10
N TYR A 32 32.48 -6.51 2.45
CA TYR A 32 32.69 -5.69 1.26
C TYR A 32 32.97 -6.64 0.10
N ASN A 33 31.97 -6.86 -0.74
CA ASN A 33 31.99 -7.89 -1.76
C ASN A 33 32.55 -7.35 -3.06
N SER A 34 33.47 -8.10 -3.65
CA SER A 34 34.01 -7.85 -4.99
C SER A 34 34.19 -9.18 -5.71
N TYR A 35 34.11 -9.16 -7.03
CA TYR A 35 34.06 -10.37 -7.86
C TYR A 35 34.99 -10.28 -9.07
N VAL A 36 35.49 -11.43 -9.53
CA VAL A 36 36.24 -11.56 -10.79
C VAL A 36 35.47 -12.47 -11.73
N ILE A 37 35.24 -12.02 -12.95
CA ILE A 37 34.67 -12.81 -14.05
C ILE A 37 35.81 -13.21 -14.97
N LYS A 38 36.07 -14.53 -15.08
CA LYS A 38 37.08 -15.10 -15.97
C LYS A 38 36.46 -15.47 -17.30
N ASP A 39 37.01 -14.92 -18.37
CA ASP A 39 36.60 -15.19 -19.74
C ASP A 39 37.77 -14.86 -20.69
N GLU A 40 37.52 -14.77 -22.00
CA GLU A 40 38.48 -14.22 -22.96
C GLU A 40 38.98 -12.81 -22.57
N LYS A 41 38.08 -12.03 -21.96
CA LYS A 41 38.35 -10.76 -21.29
C LYS A 41 38.00 -10.85 -19.81
N ILE A 42 38.92 -10.46 -18.95
CA ILE A 42 38.74 -10.58 -17.50
C ILE A 42 38.18 -9.28 -16.94
N ALA A 43 37.09 -9.37 -16.18
CA ALA A 43 36.49 -8.22 -15.49
C ALA A 43 36.58 -8.36 -13.96
N VAL A 44 36.94 -7.28 -13.28
CA VAL A 44 36.83 -7.12 -11.83
C VAL A 44 35.63 -6.22 -11.53
N MET A 45 34.78 -6.64 -10.60
CA MET A 45 33.55 -5.95 -10.21
C MET A 45 33.75 -5.22 -8.89
N ASP A 46 33.69 -3.89 -8.93
CA ASP A 46 33.87 -2.97 -7.81
C ASP A 46 35.14 -3.23 -6.98
N THR A 47 35.39 -2.40 -5.98
CA THR A 47 36.51 -2.54 -5.06
C THR A 47 35.98 -2.71 -3.63
N VAL A 48 36.83 -2.50 -2.63
CA VAL A 48 36.45 -2.62 -1.21
C VAL A 48 36.96 -1.40 -0.43
N ASP A 49 36.58 -1.31 0.84
CA ASP A 49 37.00 -0.26 1.76
C ASP A 49 38.53 -0.12 1.82
N ALA A 50 38.99 1.13 2.03
CA ALA A 50 40.40 1.47 2.04
C ALA A 50 41.24 0.64 3.03
N ASN A 51 40.65 0.22 4.15
CA ASN A 51 41.34 -0.58 5.17
C ASN A 51 41.73 -1.98 4.67
N PHE A 52 41.10 -2.47 3.60
CA PHE A 52 41.29 -3.82 3.06
C PHE A 52 41.99 -3.84 1.70
N THR A 53 42.65 -2.73 1.33
CA THR A 53 43.41 -2.58 0.06
C THR A 53 44.27 -3.80 -0.27
N HIS A 54 45.13 -4.21 0.67
CA HIS A 54 46.11 -5.27 0.42
C HIS A 54 45.47 -6.66 0.35
N GLU A 55 44.58 -6.99 1.29
CA GLU A 55 43.90 -8.27 1.31
C GLU A 55 43.08 -8.50 0.03
N TRP A 56 42.36 -7.48 -0.43
CA TRP A 56 41.59 -7.55 -1.67
C TRP A 56 42.48 -7.71 -2.91
N LEU A 57 43.58 -6.96 -3.00
CA LEU A 57 44.54 -7.12 -4.10
C LEU A 57 45.21 -8.50 -4.11
N ASP A 58 45.51 -9.07 -2.93
CA ASP A 58 46.07 -10.41 -2.80
C ASP A 58 45.05 -11.49 -3.22
N ASN A 59 43.77 -11.31 -2.87
CA ASN A 59 42.67 -12.17 -3.32
C ASN A 59 42.53 -12.15 -4.85
N ILE A 60 42.59 -10.96 -5.46
CA ILE A 60 42.57 -10.79 -6.92
C ILE A 60 43.78 -11.48 -7.55
N ALA A 61 44.99 -11.20 -7.07
CA ALA A 61 46.22 -11.79 -7.62
C ALA A 61 46.20 -13.32 -7.57
N THR A 62 45.70 -13.89 -6.47
CA THR A 62 45.51 -15.34 -6.28
C THR A 62 44.56 -15.90 -7.32
N VAL A 63 43.41 -15.26 -7.52
CA VAL A 63 42.42 -15.70 -8.51
C VAL A 63 42.95 -15.55 -9.94
N LEU A 64 43.62 -14.45 -10.26
CA LEU A 64 44.15 -14.19 -11.60
C LEU A 64 45.31 -15.13 -11.99
N ASN A 65 46.09 -15.60 -11.02
CA ASN A 65 47.21 -16.52 -11.23
C ASN A 65 48.15 -16.07 -12.38
N GLY A 66 48.52 -14.78 -12.37
CA GLY A 66 49.39 -14.16 -13.37
C GLY A 66 48.68 -13.61 -14.62
N ALA A 67 47.37 -13.86 -14.79
CA ALA A 67 46.57 -13.16 -15.79
C ALA A 67 46.41 -11.67 -15.42
N LYS A 68 46.10 -10.83 -16.41
CA LYS A 68 45.84 -9.40 -16.23
C LYS A 68 44.35 -9.10 -16.48
N PRO A 69 43.70 -8.27 -15.67
CA PRO A 69 42.33 -7.88 -15.90
C PRO A 69 42.22 -6.87 -17.06
N ASP A 70 41.27 -7.10 -17.96
CA ASP A 70 40.96 -6.17 -19.05
C ASP A 70 40.07 -5.02 -18.56
N TYR A 71 39.14 -5.32 -17.63
CA TYR A 71 38.15 -4.36 -17.14
C TYR A 71 38.08 -4.26 -15.62
N LEU A 72 37.90 -3.04 -15.12
CA LEU A 72 37.37 -2.75 -13.78
C LEU A 72 35.99 -2.11 -13.95
N ILE A 73 34.94 -2.82 -13.57
CA ILE A 73 33.56 -2.35 -13.67
C ILE A 73 33.20 -1.70 -12.34
N VAL A 74 32.84 -0.42 -12.37
CA VAL A 74 32.50 0.38 -11.18
C VAL A 74 31.02 0.72 -11.22
N GLN A 75 30.27 0.07 -10.34
CA GLN A 75 28.82 0.19 -10.23
C GLN A 75 28.40 1.32 -9.28
N HIS A 76 29.24 1.61 -8.28
CA HIS A 76 28.96 2.57 -7.22
C HIS A 76 30.24 3.27 -6.74
N MET A 77 30.16 4.58 -6.47
CA MET A 77 31.29 5.39 -6.03
C MET A 77 31.40 5.57 -4.51
N GLU A 78 30.51 4.98 -3.70
CA GLU A 78 30.68 5.08 -2.25
C GLU A 78 32.02 4.44 -1.83
N PRO A 79 32.80 5.09 -0.93
CA PRO A 79 34.20 4.70 -0.70
C PRO A 79 34.41 3.29 -0.17
N ASP A 80 33.42 2.69 0.49
CA ASP A 80 33.47 1.30 0.96
C ASP A 80 33.51 0.27 -0.19
N HIS A 81 33.19 0.68 -1.42
CA HIS A 81 33.37 -0.14 -2.64
C HIS A 81 34.23 0.52 -3.71
N SER A 82 34.64 1.78 -3.52
CA SER A 82 35.34 2.55 -4.57
C SER A 82 36.72 3.05 -4.17
N ALA A 83 37.08 3.04 -2.87
CA ALA A 83 38.31 3.67 -2.39
C ALA A 83 39.58 3.12 -3.04
N ASN A 84 39.53 1.87 -3.52
CA ASN A 84 40.67 1.17 -4.07
C ASN A 84 40.84 1.25 -5.59
N ILE A 85 39.99 2.00 -6.29
CA ILE A 85 40.09 2.17 -7.76
C ILE A 85 41.50 2.66 -8.15
N HIS A 86 42.01 3.73 -7.53
CA HIS A 86 43.33 4.25 -7.89
C HIS A 86 44.47 3.28 -7.52
N ASN A 87 44.35 2.55 -6.40
CA ASN A 87 45.35 1.55 -6.02
C ASN A 87 45.37 0.37 -7.01
N PHE A 88 44.20 -0.11 -7.41
CA PHE A 88 44.05 -1.14 -8.43
C PHE A 88 44.69 -0.71 -9.75
N MET A 89 44.41 0.52 -10.20
CA MET A 89 44.97 1.07 -11.44
C MET A 89 46.50 1.26 -11.42
N LYS A 90 47.13 1.33 -10.23
CA LYS A 90 48.60 1.32 -10.12
C LYS A 90 49.17 -0.08 -10.29
N VAL A 91 48.46 -1.11 -9.82
CA VAL A 91 48.87 -2.52 -9.93
C VAL A 91 48.60 -3.07 -11.33
N TYR A 92 47.45 -2.72 -11.91
CA TYR A 92 47.01 -3.14 -13.25
C TYR A 92 46.82 -1.92 -14.16
N PRO A 93 47.91 -1.26 -14.61
CA PRO A 93 47.85 -0.01 -15.35
C PRO A 93 47.26 -0.13 -16.78
N ASP A 94 47.16 -1.35 -17.31
CA ASP A 94 46.64 -1.65 -18.64
C ASP A 94 45.10 -1.84 -18.65
N THR A 95 44.45 -1.84 -17.49
CA THR A 95 43.01 -2.09 -17.35
C THR A 95 42.16 -0.91 -17.82
N THR A 96 41.01 -1.18 -18.43
CA THR A 96 40.00 -0.18 -18.78
C THR A 96 38.92 -0.11 -17.71
N ILE A 97 38.60 1.09 -17.22
CA ILE A 97 37.52 1.31 -16.27
C ILE A 97 36.20 1.40 -17.05
N VAL A 98 35.21 0.60 -16.66
CA VAL A 98 33.87 0.57 -17.24
C VAL A 98 32.89 1.18 -16.25
N ALA A 99 32.25 2.28 -16.64
CA ALA A 99 31.31 2.98 -15.76
C ALA A 99 30.38 3.90 -16.56
N ASN A 100 29.37 4.49 -15.92
CA ASN A 100 28.54 5.52 -16.56
C ASN A 100 29.14 6.92 -16.41
N ALA A 101 28.59 7.88 -17.16
CA ALA A 101 29.05 9.27 -17.17
C ALA A 101 29.13 9.93 -15.78
N LYS A 102 28.13 9.69 -14.91
CA LYS A 102 28.09 10.27 -13.56
C LYS A 102 29.17 9.68 -12.66
N THR A 103 29.38 8.37 -12.79
CA THR A 103 30.43 7.64 -12.06
C THR A 103 31.79 8.23 -12.40
N PHE A 104 32.10 8.47 -13.68
CA PHE A 104 33.36 9.12 -14.06
C PHE A 104 33.48 10.55 -13.53
N GLY A 105 32.41 11.33 -13.53
CA GLY A 105 32.42 12.67 -12.94
C GLY A 105 32.71 12.66 -11.44
N MET A 106 32.17 11.69 -10.70
CA MET A 106 32.51 11.50 -9.28
C MET A 106 33.93 11.00 -9.07
N MET A 107 34.37 10.06 -9.91
CA MET A 107 35.71 9.48 -9.87
C MET A 107 36.81 10.56 -10.03
N GLU A 108 36.61 11.53 -10.92
CA GLU A 108 37.52 12.69 -11.07
C GLU A 108 37.60 13.56 -9.80
N ASN A 109 36.52 13.61 -9.01
CA ASN A 109 36.50 14.36 -7.76
C ASN A 109 37.19 13.60 -6.62
N PHE A 110 36.95 12.29 -6.51
CA PHE A 110 37.58 11.44 -5.48
C PHE A 110 39.07 11.21 -5.76
N PHE A 111 39.45 11.05 -7.03
CA PHE A 111 40.81 10.69 -7.44
C PHE A 111 41.42 11.74 -8.38
N ARG A 112 41.63 12.95 -7.86
CA ARG A 112 42.13 14.11 -8.63
C ARG A 112 43.43 13.85 -9.38
N ASP A 113 44.29 12.99 -8.83
CA ASP A 113 45.61 12.67 -9.39
C ASP A 113 45.63 11.38 -10.23
N MET A 114 44.48 10.74 -10.46
CA MET A 114 44.42 9.51 -11.24
C MET A 114 44.25 9.82 -12.74
N PRO A 115 45.20 9.42 -13.61
CA PRO A 115 45.06 9.61 -15.05
C PRO A 115 43.99 8.65 -15.60
N LEU A 116 42.90 9.22 -16.12
CA LEU A 116 41.80 8.47 -16.72
C LEU A 116 41.81 8.48 -18.26
N GLU A 117 42.61 9.36 -18.88
CA GLU A 117 42.65 9.50 -20.34
C GLU A 117 43.07 8.18 -21.02
N GLY A 118 42.32 7.76 -22.04
CA GLY A 118 42.53 6.50 -22.74
C GLY A 118 42.16 5.24 -21.96
N ARG A 119 41.59 5.36 -20.75
CA ARG A 119 41.26 4.23 -19.85
C ARG A 119 39.78 4.15 -19.46
N LYS A 120 38.92 4.94 -20.11
CA LYS A 120 37.48 4.97 -19.85
C LYS A 120 36.71 4.21 -20.92
N LEU A 121 35.80 3.34 -20.50
CA LEU A 121 34.69 2.86 -21.30
C LEU A 121 33.39 3.36 -20.66
N GLU A 122 32.76 4.36 -21.28
CA GLU A 122 31.46 4.86 -20.84
C GLU A 122 30.32 3.97 -21.34
N VAL A 123 29.53 3.42 -20.42
CA VAL A 123 28.35 2.62 -20.75
C VAL A 123 27.07 3.46 -20.69
N GLN A 124 26.08 3.05 -21.48
CA GLN A 124 24.74 3.63 -21.48
C GLN A 124 23.76 2.67 -20.82
N ASN A 125 22.61 3.18 -20.36
CA ASN A 125 21.56 2.34 -19.78
C ASN A 125 21.03 1.33 -20.82
N GLY A 126 21.01 0.05 -20.47
CA GLY A 126 20.69 -1.06 -21.37
C GLY A 126 21.83 -1.44 -22.33
N GLY A 127 22.98 -0.78 -22.25
CA GLY A 127 24.17 -1.11 -23.03
C GLY A 127 24.77 -2.46 -22.61
N THR A 128 25.56 -3.06 -23.50
CA THR A 128 26.18 -4.37 -23.27
C THR A 128 27.69 -4.35 -23.47
N LEU A 129 28.38 -5.26 -22.79
CA LEU A 129 29.81 -5.54 -22.93
C LEU A 129 30.00 -7.05 -22.98
N SER A 130 30.53 -7.57 -24.09
CA SER A 130 30.94 -8.97 -24.18
C SER A 130 32.35 -9.15 -23.63
N LEU A 131 32.52 -10.18 -22.81
CA LEU A 131 33.82 -10.62 -22.30
C LEU A 131 34.37 -11.83 -23.07
N GLY A 132 33.66 -12.32 -24.09
CA GLY A 132 33.85 -13.63 -24.69
C GLY A 132 32.55 -14.42 -24.59
N LYS A 133 32.52 -15.44 -23.73
CA LYS A 133 31.33 -16.24 -23.39
C LYS A 133 30.27 -15.43 -22.62
N HIS A 134 30.70 -14.56 -21.71
CA HIS A 134 29.85 -13.73 -20.86
C HIS A 134 29.45 -12.45 -21.59
N THR A 135 28.19 -12.06 -21.43
CA THR A 135 27.68 -10.78 -21.94
C THR A 135 26.99 -10.03 -20.81
N LEU A 136 27.61 -8.92 -20.42
CA LEU A 136 27.16 -8.04 -19.36
C LEU A 136 26.20 -7.00 -19.92
N THR A 137 25.10 -6.76 -19.23
CA THR A 137 24.12 -5.71 -19.52
C THR A 137 24.07 -4.74 -18.36
N PHE A 138 24.22 -3.44 -18.63
CA PHE A 138 24.24 -2.41 -17.60
C PHE A 138 22.85 -1.77 -17.44
N VAL A 139 22.32 -1.73 -16.22
CA VAL A 139 21.02 -1.14 -15.91
C VAL A 139 21.21 -0.04 -14.89
N PHE A 140 20.84 1.19 -15.24
CA PHE A 140 21.02 2.34 -14.35
C PHE A 140 19.98 2.31 -13.23
N ALA A 141 20.43 2.53 -12.00
CA ALA A 141 19.62 2.51 -10.78
C ALA A 141 19.81 3.81 -9.97
N PRO A 142 19.54 4.99 -10.56
CA PRO A 142 19.82 6.26 -9.91
C PRO A 142 19.01 6.43 -8.63
N MET A 143 19.69 6.88 -7.58
CA MET A 143 19.18 7.01 -6.21
C MET A 143 18.85 5.66 -5.55
N VAL A 144 19.52 4.58 -5.95
CA VAL A 144 19.49 3.27 -5.28
C VAL A 144 20.92 2.91 -4.81
N HIS A 145 21.54 3.66 -3.90
CA HIS A 145 21.04 4.85 -3.18
C HIS A 145 21.66 6.18 -3.65
N TRP A 146 22.75 6.15 -4.41
CA TRP A 146 23.40 7.33 -5.00
C TRP A 146 23.01 7.60 -6.46
N PRO A 147 23.19 8.83 -6.99
CA PRO A 147 22.67 9.22 -8.31
C PRO A 147 23.37 8.57 -9.51
N GLU A 148 24.54 7.98 -9.33
CA GLU A 148 25.35 7.28 -10.34
C GLU A 148 25.17 5.78 -10.34
N VAL A 149 24.50 5.18 -9.35
CA VAL A 149 24.46 3.72 -9.21
C VAL A 149 23.94 3.05 -10.49
N MET A 150 24.59 1.96 -10.87
CA MET A 150 24.12 1.01 -11.87
C MET A 150 24.27 -0.43 -11.37
N VAL A 151 23.45 -1.34 -11.87
CA VAL A 151 23.57 -2.78 -11.66
C VAL A 151 24.01 -3.44 -12.96
N THR A 152 24.67 -4.59 -12.86
CA THR A 152 25.21 -5.33 -14.02
C THR A 152 24.63 -6.74 -14.04
N TYR A 153 24.00 -7.11 -15.16
CA TYR A 153 23.46 -8.45 -15.37
C TYR A 153 24.33 -9.24 -16.34
N ASP A 154 24.83 -10.38 -15.90
CA ASP A 154 25.46 -11.36 -16.76
C ASP A 154 24.42 -12.35 -17.29
N SER A 155 24.19 -12.31 -18.60
CA SER A 155 23.20 -13.17 -19.27
C SER A 155 23.62 -14.63 -19.40
N THR A 156 24.92 -14.93 -19.28
CA THR A 156 25.46 -16.28 -19.45
C THR A 156 25.23 -17.13 -18.21
N ASP A 157 25.67 -16.65 -17.05
CA ASP A 157 25.48 -17.35 -15.78
C ASP A 157 24.23 -16.88 -15.01
N LYS A 158 23.47 -15.93 -15.59
CA LYS A 158 22.21 -15.41 -15.02
C LYS A 158 22.42 -14.76 -13.65
N VAL A 159 23.51 -14.01 -13.52
CA VAL A 159 23.93 -13.34 -12.28
C VAL A 159 23.63 -11.85 -12.36
N LEU A 160 22.92 -11.33 -11.36
CA LEU A 160 22.77 -9.89 -11.15
C LEU A 160 23.78 -9.40 -10.11
N PHE A 161 24.74 -8.60 -10.53
CA PHE A 161 25.56 -7.79 -9.63
C PHE A 161 24.75 -6.54 -9.27
N ALA A 162 24.29 -6.45 -8.02
CA ALA A 162 23.19 -5.57 -7.64
C ALA A 162 23.62 -4.25 -6.98
N ALA A 163 24.91 -3.92 -7.01
CA ALA A 163 25.49 -2.87 -6.17
C ALA A 163 25.05 -3.09 -4.69
N ASP A 164 24.58 -2.07 -3.98
CA ASP A 164 24.05 -2.20 -2.61
C ASP A 164 22.67 -2.88 -2.54
N GLY A 165 22.01 -3.05 -3.68
CA GLY A 165 20.75 -3.78 -3.75
C GLY A 165 20.91 -5.20 -3.21
N PHE A 166 19.90 -5.65 -2.48
CA PHE A 166 19.81 -6.96 -1.82
C PHE A 166 20.85 -7.25 -0.72
N GLY A 167 21.59 -6.23 -0.28
CA GLY A 167 22.54 -6.35 0.82
C GLY A 167 21.89 -6.50 2.21
N LYS A 168 22.72 -6.87 3.19
CA LYS A 168 22.40 -6.83 4.63
C LYS A 168 23.63 -6.37 5.42
N PHE A 169 23.42 -5.88 6.64
CA PHE A 169 24.51 -5.75 7.61
C PHE A 169 25.05 -7.14 8.04
N GLY A 170 26.31 -7.20 8.45
CA GLY A 170 26.97 -8.43 8.90
C GLY A 170 28.01 -8.98 7.93
N ALA A 171 29.06 -9.60 8.48
CA ALA A 171 30.09 -10.32 7.74
C ALA A 171 29.57 -11.65 7.16
N LEU A 172 30.27 -12.20 6.15
CA LEU A 172 29.87 -13.43 5.46
C LEU A 172 30.11 -14.72 6.25
N ASP A 173 30.99 -14.68 7.24
CA ASP A 173 31.37 -15.81 8.08
C ASP A 173 30.52 -15.92 9.36
N VAL A 174 29.48 -15.09 9.47
CA VAL A 174 28.48 -15.13 10.55
C VAL A 174 27.20 -15.79 10.04
N ASP A 175 26.74 -16.81 10.78
CA ASP A 175 25.47 -17.48 10.50
C ASP A 175 24.30 -16.69 11.10
N GLU A 176 23.64 -15.88 10.27
CA GLU A 176 22.45 -15.13 10.64
C GLU A 176 21.43 -15.05 9.51
N PRO A 177 20.11 -15.04 9.82
CA PRO A 177 19.07 -14.89 8.81
C PRO A 177 19.20 -13.57 8.04
N TRP A 178 18.87 -13.62 6.75
CA TRP A 178 18.96 -12.43 5.88
C TRP A 178 17.94 -11.36 6.23
N ASP A 179 16.68 -11.74 6.46
CA ASP A 179 15.52 -10.83 6.49
C ASP A 179 15.65 -9.63 7.43
N ASP A 180 16.05 -9.84 8.70
CA ASP A 180 16.01 -8.78 9.70
C ASP A 180 17.11 -7.73 9.47
N GLU A 181 18.35 -8.17 9.21
CA GLU A 181 19.45 -7.25 8.89
C GLU A 181 19.34 -6.68 7.47
N ALA A 182 18.74 -7.40 6.51
CA ALA A 182 18.44 -6.86 5.19
C ALA A 182 17.34 -5.80 5.24
N ARG A 183 16.30 -5.97 6.07
CA ARG A 183 15.29 -4.94 6.32
C ARG A 183 15.95 -3.70 6.92
N ARG A 184 16.76 -3.90 7.95
CA ARG A 184 17.48 -2.82 8.63
C ARG A 184 18.41 -2.07 7.68
N TYR A 185 19.15 -2.81 6.86
CA TYR A 185 19.99 -2.27 5.78
C TYR A 185 19.17 -1.48 4.76
N PHE A 186 18.13 -2.09 4.18
CA PHE A 186 17.29 -1.45 3.17
C PHE A 186 16.67 -0.16 3.69
N ILE A 187 16.03 -0.20 4.86
CA ILE A 187 15.37 0.96 5.45
C ILE A 187 16.40 2.03 5.82
N GLY A 188 17.54 1.63 6.39
CA GLY A 188 18.63 2.53 6.76
C GLY A 188 19.19 3.31 5.56
N ILE A 189 19.53 2.59 4.49
CA ILE A 189 20.32 3.10 3.36
C ILE A 189 19.43 3.69 2.24
N VAL A 190 18.46 2.91 1.74
CA VAL A 190 17.69 3.26 0.53
C VAL A 190 16.20 3.48 0.78
N GLY A 191 15.71 3.30 2.02
CA GLY A 191 14.29 3.30 2.36
C GLY A 191 13.51 4.52 1.87
N LYS A 192 14.16 5.68 1.72
CA LYS A 192 13.57 6.90 1.15
C LYS A 192 13.22 6.79 -0.34
N TYR A 193 13.96 5.98 -1.09
CA TYR A 193 13.91 5.89 -2.55
C TYR A 193 13.11 4.69 -3.06
N GLY A 194 12.08 4.28 -2.31
CA GLY A 194 11.23 3.14 -2.67
C GLY A 194 10.69 3.18 -4.11
N MET A 195 10.32 4.35 -4.64
CA MET A 195 9.86 4.46 -6.04
C MET A 195 10.95 4.17 -7.08
N GLN A 196 12.20 4.44 -6.76
CA GLN A 196 13.36 4.16 -7.62
C GLN A 196 13.68 2.68 -7.59
N VAL A 197 13.63 2.07 -6.40
CA VAL A 197 13.74 0.61 -6.24
C VAL A 197 12.63 -0.10 -7.02
N GLN A 198 11.37 0.34 -6.91
CA GLN A 198 10.24 -0.19 -7.67
C GLN A 198 10.44 -0.13 -9.19
N LYS A 199 11.08 0.92 -9.71
CA LYS A 199 11.42 1.01 -11.15
C LYS A 199 12.50 0.01 -11.51
N LEU A 200 13.53 -0.14 -10.67
CA LEU A 200 14.59 -1.11 -10.88
C LEU A 200 14.04 -2.54 -10.87
N LEU A 201 13.18 -2.90 -9.90
CA LEU A 201 12.55 -4.21 -9.81
C LEU A 201 11.75 -4.55 -11.06
N LYS A 202 11.06 -3.57 -11.67
CA LYS A 202 10.34 -3.78 -12.95
C LYS A 202 11.28 -4.11 -14.11
N VAL A 203 12.48 -3.54 -14.14
CA VAL A 203 13.49 -3.88 -15.15
C VAL A 203 14.10 -5.24 -14.85
N ALA A 204 14.44 -5.51 -13.58
CA ALA A 204 14.97 -6.79 -13.13
C ALA A 204 14.01 -7.96 -13.44
N ALA A 205 12.70 -7.74 -13.35
CA ALA A 205 11.68 -8.74 -13.70
C ALA A 205 11.67 -9.14 -15.19
N THR A 206 12.35 -8.40 -16.07
CA THR A 206 12.53 -8.78 -17.48
C THR A 206 13.79 -9.62 -17.74
N LEU A 207 14.63 -9.80 -16.72
CA LEU A 207 15.87 -10.55 -16.78
C LEU A 207 15.66 -11.94 -16.18
N ASP A 208 16.34 -12.94 -16.74
CA ASP A 208 16.31 -14.32 -16.23
C ASP A 208 17.37 -14.49 -15.13
N ILE A 209 17.10 -13.96 -13.93
CA ILE A 209 18.05 -13.94 -12.81
C ILE A 209 17.97 -15.24 -12.03
N GLN A 210 19.13 -15.86 -11.76
CA GLN A 210 19.27 -17.06 -10.92
C GLN A 210 20.17 -16.86 -9.70
N THR A 211 21.00 -15.82 -9.69
CA THR A 211 21.86 -15.46 -8.57
C THR A 211 21.91 -13.94 -8.42
N ILE A 212 21.87 -13.44 -7.18
CA ILE A 212 22.10 -12.02 -6.88
C ILE A 212 23.37 -11.88 -6.06
N CYS A 213 24.28 -11.03 -6.53
CA CYS A 213 25.55 -10.68 -5.92
C CYS A 213 25.53 -9.21 -5.51
N SER A 214 25.24 -8.94 -4.23
CA SER A 214 25.29 -7.61 -3.63
C SER A 214 26.72 -7.24 -3.24
N LEU A 215 26.94 -5.95 -2.99
CA LEU A 215 28.18 -5.39 -2.44
C LEU A 215 28.34 -5.62 -0.94
N HIS A 216 27.25 -5.96 -0.24
CA HIS A 216 27.26 -6.38 1.17
C HIS A 216 26.40 -7.62 1.40
N GLY A 217 26.75 -8.43 2.39
CA GLY A 217 26.00 -9.62 2.75
C GLY A 217 26.15 -10.80 1.76
N PRO A 218 25.38 -11.88 1.94
CA PRO A 218 25.59 -13.14 1.23
C PRO A 218 25.14 -13.10 -0.23
N VAL A 219 25.71 -13.98 -1.03
CA VAL A 219 25.22 -14.26 -2.38
C VAL A 219 23.88 -15.01 -2.29
N LEU A 220 22.85 -14.46 -2.93
CA LEU A 220 21.49 -14.98 -2.85
C LEU A 220 21.19 -15.91 -4.03
N LYS A 221 20.75 -17.13 -3.74
CA LYS A 221 20.40 -18.18 -4.72
C LYS A 221 19.13 -18.92 -4.30
N GLU A 222 18.54 -19.66 -5.25
CA GLU A 222 17.38 -20.55 -5.09
C GLU A 222 16.05 -19.85 -4.75
N ASN A 223 15.96 -19.17 -3.61
CA ASN A 223 14.73 -18.54 -3.11
C ASN A 223 14.60 -17.08 -3.56
N LEU A 224 14.84 -16.79 -4.83
CA LEU A 224 14.82 -15.42 -5.34
C LEU A 224 13.45 -14.74 -5.20
N GLY A 225 12.36 -15.53 -5.26
CA GLY A 225 11.01 -15.03 -5.05
C GLY A 225 10.85 -14.32 -3.70
N HIS A 226 11.40 -14.90 -2.63
CA HIS A 226 11.38 -14.32 -1.28
C HIS A 226 12.13 -12.98 -1.21
N TYR A 227 13.37 -12.91 -1.71
CA TYR A 227 14.16 -11.68 -1.64
C TYR A 227 13.54 -10.54 -2.45
N ILE A 228 12.99 -10.86 -3.62
CA ILE A 228 12.29 -9.90 -4.48
C ILE A 228 10.99 -9.43 -3.82
N GLU A 229 10.21 -10.34 -3.23
CA GLU A 229 9.00 -10.00 -2.46
C GLU A 229 9.33 -9.03 -1.32
N LYS A 230 10.37 -9.30 -0.53
CA LYS A 230 10.79 -8.41 0.56
C LYS A 230 11.14 -7.02 0.04
N TYR A 231 11.94 -6.93 -1.02
CA TYR A 231 12.26 -5.65 -1.65
C TYR A 231 11.02 -4.93 -2.20
N ASP A 232 10.06 -5.66 -2.77
CA ASP A 232 8.79 -5.09 -3.26
C ASP A 232 7.96 -4.51 -2.10
N ILE A 233 7.81 -5.26 -1.01
CA ILE A 233 7.13 -4.82 0.21
C ILE A 233 7.78 -3.54 0.77
N TRP A 234 9.09 -3.56 0.98
CA TRP A 234 9.80 -2.44 1.61
C TRP A 234 9.77 -1.18 0.72
N SER A 235 10.00 -1.34 -0.59
CA SER A 235 10.04 -0.22 -1.53
C SER A 235 8.66 0.35 -1.90
N SER A 236 7.60 -0.46 -1.78
CA SER A 236 6.21 0.00 -1.91
C SER A 236 5.66 0.60 -0.61
N TYR A 237 6.41 0.52 0.49
CA TYR A 237 5.98 0.91 1.84
C TYR A 237 4.75 0.12 2.32
N SER A 238 4.59 -1.10 1.83
CA SER A 238 3.54 -2.02 2.25
C SER A 238 3.82 -2.53 3.66
N VAL A 239 2.82 -3.16 4.28
CA VAL A 239 2.98 -3.84 5.57
C VAL A 239 3.63 -5.19 5.29
N GLU A 240 4.72 -5.50 6.01
CA GLU A 240 5.39 -6.78 5.89
C GLU A 240 4.75 -7.85 6.77
N GLU A 241 4.36 -7.47 7.98
CA GLU A 241 3.77 -8.39 8.96
C GLU A 241 2.63 -7.72 9.74
N GLU A 242 1.59 -8.50 10.03
CA GLU A 242 0.49 -8.07 10.89
C GLU A 242 0.96 -7.94 12.34
N GLY A 243 0.69 -6.79 12.96
CA GLY A 243 1.09 -6.54 14.34
C GLY A 243 1.01 -5.08 14.73
N VAL A 244 1.29 -4.82 16.01
CA VAL A 244 1.38 -3.48 16.60
C VAL A 244 2.78 -3.28 17.16
N MET A 245 3.47 -2.24 16.69
CA MET A 245 4.68 -1.73 17.34
C MET A 245 4.31 -0.63 18.31
N ILE A 246 4.88 -0.65 19.52
CA ILE A 246 4.79 0.44 20.49
C ILE A 246 6.19 1.01 20.71
N ALA A 247 6.43 2.23 20.24
CA ALA A 247 7.64 2.98 20.50
C ALA A 247 7.38 3.98 21.61
N TYR A 248 8.21 3.97 22.67
CA TYR A 248 8.00 4.85 23.80
C TYR A 248 9.27 5.45 24.38
N THR A 249 9.08 6.52 25.14
CA THR A 249 10.09 7.04 26.07
C THR A 249 9.44 7.29 27.44
N SER A 250 10.18 7.08 28.53
CA SER A 250 9.65 7.31 29.88
C SER A 250 10.71 7.83 30.84
N VAL A 251 10.48 9.02 31.39
CA VAL A 251 11.41 9.66 32.35
C VAL A 251 11.23 9.09 33.77
N TYR A 252 9.98 8.99 34.23
CA TYR A 252 9.63 8.58 35.60
C TYR A 252 8.82 7.27 35.66
N GLY A 253 8.74 6.53 34.55
CA GLY A 253 8.10 5.21 34.48
C GLY A 253 6.59 5.19 34.27
N ASN A 254 5.86 6.32 34.40
CA ASN A 254 4.40 6.29 34.20
C ASN A 254 3.98 6.04 32.75
N THR A 255 4.69 6.60 31.76
CA THR A 255 4.46 6.25 30.34
C THR A 255 4.78 4.78 30.07
N LYS A 256 5.86 4.25 30.66
CA LYS A 256 6.22 2.83 30.57
C LYS A 256 5.11 1.92 31.10
N LYS A 257 4.56 2.23 32.28
CA LYS A 257 3.43 1.47 32.85
C LYS A 257 2.20 1.45 31.94
N ALA A 258 1.91 2.55 31.24
CA ALA A 258 0.78 2.61 30.31
C ALA A 258 1.03 1.75 29.07
N VAL A 259 2.25 1.79 28.54
CA VAL A 259 2.69 0.97 27.42
C VAL A 259 2.65 -0.52 27.75
N GLU A 260 3.14 -0.90 28.94
CA GLU A 260 3.09 -2.30 29.41
C GLU A 260 1.65 -2.80 29.51
N LEU A 261 0.75 -1.98 30.07
CA LEU A 261 -0.67 -2.31 30.17
C LEU A 261 -1.36 -2.41 28.79
N LEU A 262 -1.06 -1.49 27.86
CA LEU A 262 -1.57 -1.60 26.49
C LEU A 262 -1.07 -2.85 25.79
N ALA A 263 0.22 -3.17 25.94
CA ALA A 263 0.81 -4.36 25.34
C ALA A 263 0.18 -5.66 25.86
N GLU A 264 -0.17 -5.73 27.15
CA GLU A 264 -0.94 -6.83 27.73
C GLU A 264 -2.32 -6.93 27.09
N LYS A 265 -3.09 -5.83 27.06
CA LYS A 265 -4.44 -5.78 26.47
C LYS A 265 -4.46 -6.19 24.99
N LEU A 266 -3.47 -5.75 24.21
CA LEU A 266 -3.36 -6.13 22.80
C LEU A 266 -3.14 -7.64 22.64
N ARG A 267 -2.31 -8.26 23.48
CA ARG A 267 -2.09 -9.71 23.47
C ARG A 267 -3.36 -10.46 23.88
N ASP A 268 -4.05 -10.01 24.92
CA ASP A 268 -5.28 -10.63 25.39
C ASP A 268 -6.40 -10.58 24.34
N LYS A 269 -6.42 -9.54 23.50
CA LYS A 269 -7.36 -9.38 22.38
C LYS A 269 -6.93 -10.11 21.10
N GLY A 270 -5.88 -10.93 21.17
CA GLY A 270 -5.44 -11.78 20.06
C GLY A 270 -4.63 -11.06 19.00
N CYS A 271 -4.00 -9.93 19.31
CA CYS A 271 -3.05 -9.29 18.40
C CYS A 271 -1.91 -10.29 18.06
N PRO A 272 -1.65 -10.57 16.76
CA PRO A 272 -0.70 -11.62 16.36
C PRO A 272 0.74 -11.32 16.80
N LYS A 273 1.10 -10.03 16.86
CA LYS A 273 2.42 -9.57 17.25
C LYS A 273 2.35 -8.22 17.94
N VAL A 274 2.98 -8.13 19.12
CA VAL A 274 3.15 -6.87 19.86
C VAL A 274 4.63 -6.67 20.16
N VAL A 275 5.24 -5.66 19.54
CA VAL A 275 6.65 -5.31 19.73
C VAL A 275 6.75 -3.99 20.50
N VAL A 276 7.65 -3.91 21.48
CA VAL A 276 7.76 -2.75 22.37
C VAL A 276 9.21 -2.26 22.42
N TYR A 277 9.44 -0.99 22.09
CA TYR A 277 10.75 -0.34 22.09
C TYR A 277 10.81 0.82 23.08
N ASP A 278 11.74 0.74 24.05
CA ASP A 278 12.19 1.91 24.80
C ASP A 278 13.24 2.64 23.97
N LEU A 279 12.84 3.72 23.31
CA LEU A 279 13.67 4.46 22.36
C LEU A 279 14.90 5.11 23.02
N ALA A 280 14.92 5.25 24.34
CA ALA A 280 16.09 5.77 25.06
C ALA A 280 17.15 4.69 25.35
N ARG A 281 16.84 3.41 25.06
CA ARG A 281 17.65 2.24 25.48
C ARG A 281 17.87 1.21 24.38
N CYS A 282 17.12 1.26 23.27
CA CYS A 282 17.24 0.30 22.17
C CYS A 282 18.19 0.78 21.07
N ASP A 283 18.48 -0.11 20.12
CA ASP A 283 19.02 0.28 18.81
C ASP A 283 17.94 1.06 18.03
N MET A 284 18.22 2.32 17.73
CA MET A 284 17.29 3.19 17.02
C MET A 284 17.03 2.69 15.59
N SER A 285 18.05 2.18 14.90
CA SER A 285 17.92 1.69 13.53
C SER A 285 17.05 0.44 13.46
N GLN A 286 17.11 -0.42 14.47
CA GLN A 286 16.23 -1.58 14.58
C GLN A 286 14.78 -1.19 14.89
N ALA A 287 14.58 -0.23 15.80
CA ALA A 287 13.24 0.30 16.06
C ALA A 287 12.62 0.93 14.80
N VAL A 288 13.42 1.67 14.03
CA VAL A 288 12.99 2.26 12.75
C VAL A 288 12.62 1.16 11.75
N ALA A 289 13.46 0.12 11.59
CA ALA A 289 13.17 -0.99 10.69
C ALA A 289 11.86 -1.71 11.05
N ASP A 290 11.61 -1.96 12.34
CA ASP A 290 10.37 -2.60 12.80
C ASP A 290 9.14 -1.69 12.63
N ALA A 291 9.29 -0.37 12.70
CA ALA A 291 8.18 0.54 12.40
C ALA A 291 7.69 0.40 10.96
N PHE A 292 8.59 0.12 10.02
CA PHE A 292 8.23 -0.18 8.63
C PHE A 292 7.70 -1.61 8.46
N ARG A 293 8.04 -2.56 9.35
CA ARG A 293 7.55 -3.94 9.30
C ARG A 293 6.03 -4.04 9.55
N TYR A 294 5.53 -3.33 10.56
CA TYR A 294 4.13 -3.44 11.01
C TYR A 294 3.23 -2.33 10.46
N GLY A 295 1.94 -2.63 10.32
CA GLY A 295 0.93 -1.68 9.84
C GLY A 295 0.43 -0.68 10.88
N LYS A 296 0.61 -0.99 12.17
CA LYS A 296 0.10 -0.21 13.31
C LYS A 296 1.26 0.20 14.23
N LEU A 297 1.33 1.49 14.55
CA LEU A 297 2.38 2.09 15.39
C LEU A 297 1.75 2.90 16.53
N ILE A 298 2.19 2.68 17.76
CA ILE A 298 1.86 3.51 18.92
C ILE A 298 3.07 4.32 19.31
N LEU A 299 2.88 5.64 19.41
CA LEU A 299 3.90 6.57 19.87
C LEU A 299 3.52 7.06 21.27
N ALA A 300 4.35 6.71 22.25
CA ALA A 300 4.10 7.04 23.65
C ALA A 300 5.24 7.87 24.24
N THR A 301 4.99 9.15 24.57
CA THR A 301 6.05 10.02 25.07
C THR A 301 5.56 11.05 26.07
N THR A 302 6.50 11.68 26.79
CA THR A 302 6.21 12.82 27.65
C THR A 302 6.38 14.12 26.88
N THR A 303 5.59 15.13 27.27
CA THR A 303 5.93 16.52 26.96
C THR A 303 7.21 16.88 27.70
N TYR A 304 8.18 17.43 26.98
CA TYR A 304 9.51 17.78 27.49
C TYR A 304 9.93 19.12 26.87
N ASN A 305 10.17 20.14 27.69
CA ASN A 305 10.52 21.50 27.24
C ASN A 305 9.52 22.11 26.24
N ALA A 306 8.21 22.00 26.51
CA ALA A 306 7.12 22.40 25.61
C ALA A 306 7.15 21.70 24.24
N GLU A 307 7.89 20.61 24.17
CA GLU A 307 8.19 19.81 23.00
C GLU A 307 7.98 18.31 23.31
N ILE A 308 8.43 17.40 22.44
CA ILE A 308 8.51 15.96 22.76
C ILE A 308 9.92 15.54 23.20
N TYR A 309 10.01 14.42 23.94
CA TYR A 309 11.29 13.88 24.39
C TYR A 309 12.26 13.61 23.23
N PRO A 310 13.57 13.91 23.35
CA PRO A 310 14.51 13.90 22.22
C PRO A 310 14.55 12.60 21.43
N PHE A 311 14.61 11.44 22.09
CA PHE A 311 14.63 10.15 21.40
C PHE A 311 13.35 9.85 20.60
N MET A 312 12.19 10.35 21.04
CA MET A 312 10.95 10.24 20.26
C MET A 312 11.00 11.15 19.03
N ARG A 313 11.56 12.36 19.17
CA ARG A 313 11.75 13.26 18.02
C ARG A 313 12.64 12.61 16.96
N THR A 314 13.82 12.15 17.37
CA THR A 314 14.79 11.50 16.47
C THR A 314 14.18 10.28 15.79
N PHE A 315 13.42 9.46 16.52
CA PHE A 315 12.70 8.33 15.94
C PHE A 315 11.72 8.76 14.83
N ILE A 316 10.86 9.75 15.09
CA ILE A 316 9.90 10.24 14.09
C ILE A 316 10.61 10.91 12.90
N GLU A 317 11.70 11.65 13.14
CA GLU A 317 12.54 12.21 12.07
C GLU A 317 13.10 11.11 11.16
N HIS A 318 13.63 10.02 11.74
CA HIS A 318 14.10 8.87 10.97
C HIS A 318 13.02 8.17 10.15
N LEU A 319 11.78 8.11 10.65
CA LEU A 319 10.64 7.60 9.87
C LEU A 319 10.30 8.53 8.71
N THR A 320 10.09 9.81 9.00
CA THR A 320 9.58 10.79 8.03
C THR A 320 10.60 11.12 6.96
N GLU A 321 11.90 11.13 7.25
CA GLU A 321 12.96 11.31 6.25
C GLU A 321 13.03 10.15 5.25
N ARG A 322 12.57 8.96 5.67
CA ARG A 322 12.43 7.73 4.87
C ARG A 322 11.03 7.55 4.29
N ASN A 323 10.25 8.64 4.20
CA ASN A 323 8.94 8.65 3.55
C ASN A 323 7.95 7.62 4.17
N TYR A 324 7.95 7.49 5.50
CA TYR A 324 6.99 6.66 6.24
C TYR A 324 5.54 7.03 5.91
N GLN A 325 4.75 6.05 5.47
CA GLN A 325 3.41 6.21 4.91
C GLN A 325 2.61 4.89 4.96
N ASN A 326 1.30 4.95 4.70
CA ASN A 326 0.40 3.78 4.72
C ASN A 326 0.34 3.08 6.08
N ARG A 327 0.16 3.84 7.16
CA ARG A 327 0.22 3.31 8.54
C ARG A 327 -0.90 3.86 9.38
N THR A 328 -1.34 3.06 10.34
CA THR A 328 -2.26 3.51 11.39
C THR A 328 -1.46 3.86 12.64
N ILE A 329 -1.64 5.07 13.18
CA ILE A 329 -0.86 5.58 14.30
C ILE A 329 -1.77 5.96 15.48
N GLY A 330 -1.47 5.42 16.65
CA GLY A 330 -2.08 5.80 17.94
C GLY A 330 -1.11 6.57 18.83
N LEU A 331 -1.63 7.44 19.70
CA LEU A 331 -0.82 8.33 20.51
C LEU A 331 -1.13 8.19 22.00
N ILE A 332 -0.07 8.11 22.80
CA ILE A 332 -0.13 8.23 24.26
C ILE A 332 0.74 9.42 24.66
N GLU A 333 0.13 10.44 25.24
CA GLU A 333 0.88 11.57 25.79
C GLU A 333 0.89 11.58 27.32
N ASN A 334 2.01 12.01 27.89
CA ASN A 334 2.14 12.27 29.33
C ASN A 334 2.62 13.70 29.57
N GLY A 335 2.04 14.39 30.56
CA GLY A 335 2.52 15.69 31.03
C GLY A 335 1.81 16.10 32.33
N SER A 336 2.33 17.06 33.07
CA SER A 336 1.78 17.40 34.40
C SER A 336 0.91 18.66 34.42
N TRP A 337 1.19 19.67 33.57
CA TRP A 337 0.45 20.95 33.58
C TRP A 337 0.12 21.50 32.18
N ALA A 338 0.79 21.02 31.12
CA ALA A 338 0.49 21.39 29.75
C ALA A 338 0.97 20.30 28.76
N PRO A 339 0.28 19.15 28.67
CA PRO A 339 0.58 18.13 27.66
C PRO A 339 0.42 18.69 26.24
N LEU A 340 1.47 18.54 25.42
CA LEU A 340 1.52 18.95 24.02
C LEU A 340 2.04 17.84 23.10
N ALA A 341 2.49 16.72 23.67
CA ALA A 341 3.22 15.69 22.94
C ALA A 341 2.39 15.08 21.80
N ALA A 342 1.10 14.81 22.01
CA ALA A 342 0.25 14.26 20.95
C ALA A 342 0.14 15.21 19.76
N LYS A 343 -0.06 16.51 20.01
CA LYS A 343 -0.13 17.54 18.97
C LYS A 343 1.17 17.62 18.17
N ILE A 344 2.31 17.59 18.85
CA ILE A 344 3.63 17.71 18.21
C ILE A 344 3.94 16.47 17.38
N MET A 345 3.68 15.27 17.91
CA MET A 345 3.84 14.03 17.15
C MET A 345 2.95 14.04 15.90
N LYS A 346 1.67 14.45 15.98
CA LYS A 346 0.82 14.61 14.78
C LYS A 346 1.42 15.56 13.74
N GLY A 347 1.91 16.72 14.19
CA GLY A 347 2.53 17.72 13.32
C GLY A 347 3.74 17.20 12.54
N MET A 348 4.54 16.33 13.15
CA MET A 348 5.72 15.77 12.50
C MET A 348 5.39 14.84 11.31
N PHE A 349 4.19 14.25 11.28
CA PHE A 349 3.72 13.40 10.18
C PHE A 349 2.88 14.14 9.12
N GLU A 350 2.74 15.47 9.17
CA GLU A 350 1.90 16.22 8.22
C GLU A 350 2.27 16.01 6.75
N LYS A 351 3.54 15.74 6.46
CA LYS A 351 4.04 15.47 5.11
C LYS A 351 3.96 13.99 4.72
N SER A 352 3.72 13.10 5.69
CA SER A 352 3.55 11.68 5.43
C SER A 352 2.22 11.40 4.74
N LYS A 353 2.23 10.47 3.80
CA LYS A 353 1.04 10.11 3.02
C LYS A 353 0.27 9.00 3.72
N LYS A 354 -1.05 9.03 3.62
CA LYS A 354 -1.92 7.91 4.04
C LYS A 354 -1.61 7.42 5.46
N ILE A 355 -1.43 8.37 6.38
CA ILE A 355 -1.43 8.09 7.80
C ILE A 355 -2.87 8.15 8.30
N THR A 356 -3.34 7.04 8.86
CA THR A 356 -4.61 6.97 9.57
C THR A 356 -4.33 7.17 11.05
N TRP A 357 -5.00 8.11 11.69
CA TRP A 357 -4.88 8.30 13.13
C TRP A 357 -5.95 7.46 13.83
N LEU A 358 -5.61 6.87 14.97
CA LEU A 358 -6.63 6.34 15.86
C LEU A 358 -7.54 7.48 16.35
N ASP A 359 -8.83 7.19 16.48
CA ASP A 359 -9.80 8.07 17.12
C ASP A 359 -9.45 8.24 18.61
N THR A 360 -8.98 7.16 19.24
CA THR A 360 -8.56 7.18 20.65
C THR A 360 -7.16 7.76 20.83
N THR A 361 -7.04 8.78 21.69
CA THR A 361 -5.75 9.29 22.20
C THR A 361 -5.74 9.18 23.72
N VAL A 362 -4.71 8.58 24.31
CA VAL A 362 -4.58 8.42 25.77
C VAL A 362 -3.79 9.60 26.33
N ARG A 363 -4.37 10.32 27.30
CA ARG A 363 -3.74 11.49 27.92
C ARG A 363 -3.51 11.28 29.40
N ILE A 364 -2.24 11.09 29.76
CA ILE A 364 -1.81 10.85 31.14
C ILE A 364 -1.39 12.16 31.81
N LEU A 365 -1.98 12.47 32.97
CA LEU A 365 -1.56 13.58 33.82
C LEU A 365 -0.67 13.09 34.96
N SER A 366 0.64 13.19 34.77
CA SER A 366 1.71 12.69 35.67
C SER A 366 1.75 11.16 35.86
N SER A 367 0.65 10.53 36.30
CA SER A 367 0.53 9.09 36.58
C SER A 367 -0.78 8.52 36.05
N LEU A 368 -0.81 7.22 35.76
CA LEU A 368 -2.02 6.54 35.27
C LEU A 368 -3.20 6.69 36.24
N SER A 369 -4.33 7.15 35.71
CA SER A 369 -5.63 7.17 36.38
C SER A 369 -6.46 5.92 36.03
N ALA A 370 -7.66 5.80 36.62
CA ALA A 370 -8.64 4.80 36.20
C ALA A 370 -9.17 5.08 34.78
N GLU A 371 -9.49 6.35 34.48
CA GLU A 371 -9.91 6.80 33.15
C GLU A 371 -8.88 6.44 32.07
N ASN A 372 -7.58 6.61 32.34
CA ASN A 372 -6.55 6.20 31.38
C ASN A 372 -6.55 4.69 31.11
N LYS A 373 -6.98 3.85 32.06
CA LYS A 373 -7.10 2.41 31.81
C LYS A 373 -8.25 2.10 30.86
N ASP A 374 -9.34 2.86 30.94
CA ASP A 374 -10.49 2.76 30.03
C ASP A 374 -10.12 3.28 28.63
N GLU A 375 -9.36 4.38 28.54
CA GLU A 375 -8.80 4.87 27.27
C GLU A 375 -7.85 3.84 26.63
N LEU A 376 -6.99 3.19 27.41
CA LEU A 376 -6.10 2.13 26.92
C LEU A 376 -6.88 0.89 26.47
N GLU A 377 -8.01 0.56 27.12
CA GLU A 377 -8.93 -0.48 26.67
C GLU A 377 -9.60 -0.13 25.35
N ALA A 378 -10.11 1.09 25.20
CA ALA A 378 -10.70 1.60 23.97
C ALA A 378 -9.69 1.58 22.81
N MET A 379 -8.46 2.07 23.04
CA MET A 379 -7.38 2.02 22.07
C MET A 379 -7.03 0.58 21.67
N ALA A 380 -6.98 -0.35 22.63
CA ALA A 380 -6.72 -1.76 22.33
C ALA A 380 -7.85 -2.39 21.50
N ASN A 381 -9.11 -2.03 21.76
CA ASN A 381 -10.26 -2.45 20.95
C ASN A 381 -10.12 -1.96 19.51
N GLU A 382 -9.87 -0.66 19.32
CA GLU A 382 -9.70 -0.02 18.00
C GLU A 382 -8.57 -0.68 17.19
N LEU A 383 -7.44 -0.97 17.83
CA LEU A 383 -6.30 -1.65 17.18
C LEU A 383 -6.57 -3.11 16.83
N CYS A 384 -7.52 -3.76 17.53
CA CYS A 384 -7.81 -5.19 17.41
C CYS A 384 -9.20 -5.49 16.83
N GLU A 385 -9.94 -4.50 16.31
CA GLU A 385 -11.32 -4.69 15.82
C GLU A 385 -11.46 -5.87 14.87
N GLU A 386 -10.53 -5.98 13.91
CA GLU A 386 -10.50 -7.06 12.92
C GLU A 386 -10.26 -8.45 13.53
N TYR A 387 -9.51 -8.52 14.63
CA TYR A 387 -9.22 -9.76 15.35
C TYR A 387 -10.41 -10.13 16.26
N ILE A 388 -11.00 -9.15 16.92
CA ILE A 388 -12.18 -9.31 17.79
C ILE A 388 -13.36 -9.83 16.97
N ALA A 389 -13.64 -9.24 15.80
CA ALA A 389 -14.73 -9.66 14.92
C ALA A 389 -14.61 -11.12 14.46
N ARG A 390 -13.40 -11.68 14.39
CA ARG A 390 -13.13 -13.07 14.03
C ARG A 390 -13.17 -14.03 15.23
N SER A 391 -13.04 -13.53 16.46
CA SER A 391 -12.87 -14.32 17.68
C SER A 391 -14.17 -14.91 18.27
N GLY A 392 -15.34 -14.59 17.72
CA GLY A 392 -16.59 -15.32 17.96
C GLY A 392 -17.55 -14.76 19.03
N GLU A 393 -17.20 -13.67 19.73
CA GLU A 393 -18.11 -13.00 20.68
C GLU A 393 -18.95 -11.89 20.00
N VAL A 394 -19.76 -12.25 19.00
CA VAL A 394 -20.72 -11.31 18.41
C VAL A 394 -22.13 -11.70 18.86
N GLU A 395 -22.73 -10.90 19.77
CA GLU A 395 -24.08 -11.10 20.33
C GLU A 395 -25.21 -11.12 19.27
N LYS A 396 -24.95 -10.75 18.01
CA LYS A 396 -25.90 -10.80 16.90
C LYS A 396 -25.43 -11.76 15.80
N LYS A 397 -26.17 -12.85 15.59
CA LYS A 397 -25.92 -13.82 14.49
C LYS A 397 -26.04 -13.21 13.08
N VAL A 398 -26.69 -12.05 12.92
CA VAL A 398 -26.76 -11.30 11.65
C VAL A 398 -26.64 -9.82 11.96
N ASP A 399 -25.51 -9.22 11.63
CA ASP A 399 -25.37 -7.76 11.52
C ASP A 399 -25.94 -7.31 10.16
N PRO A 400 -27.06 -6.57 10.12
CA PRO A 400 -27.64 -6.11 8.86
C PRO A 400 -26.71 -5.18 8.08
N THR A 401 -25.73 -4.53 8.72
CA THR A 401 -24.74 -3.70 8.02
C THR A 401 -23.77 -4.51 7.18
N ALA A 402 -23.56 -5.80 7.50
CA ALA A 402 -22.79 -6.71 6.67
C ALA A 402 -23.46 -6.90 5.29
N LEU A 403 -24.79 -6.86 5.22
CA LEU A 403 -25.53 -6.95 3.95
C LEU A 403 -25.35 -5.69 3.08
N PHE A 404 -25.04 -4.53 3.68
CA PHE A 404 -24.69 -3.32 2.93
C PHE A 404 -23.31 -3.39 2.26
N ARG A 405 -22.49 -4.40 2.58
CA ARG A 405 -21.21 -4.65 1.90
C ARG A 405 -21.37 -5.43 0.59
N ILE A 406 -22.57 -5.94 0.30
CA ILE A 406 -22.87 -6.53 -1.01
C ILE A 406 -22.97 -5.39 -2.04
N GLY A 407 -22.14 -5.45 -3.07
CA GLY A 407 -22.14 -4.45 -4.14
C GLY A 407 -23.41 -4.51 -4.99
N TYR A 408 -24.14 -3.40 -5.05
CA TYR A 408 -25.33 -3.25 -5.90
C TYR A 408 -25.16 -2.05 -6.83
N GLY A 409 -25.48 -2.22 -8.12
CA GLY A 409 -25.76 -1.10 -9.00
C GLY A 409 -27.16 -0.54 -8.75
N LEU A 410 -27.44 0.65 -9.30
CA LEU A 410 -28.77 1.25 -9.33
C LEU A 410 -29.28 1.34 -10.77
N TYR A 411 -30.50 0.88 -10.96
CA TYR A 411 -31.09 0.68 -12.29
C TYR A 411 -32.49 1.26 -12.35
N VAL A 412 -32.89 1.79 -13.51
CA VAL A 412 -34.30 2.04 -13.83
C VAL A 412 -34.83 0.86 -14.64
N VAL A 413 -35.77 0.12 -14.07
CA VAL A 413 -36.48 -0.95 -14.78
C VAL A 413 -37.75 -0.37 -15.40
N THR A 414 -37.86 -0.44 -16.73
CA THR A 414 -39.04 0.05 -17.47
C THR A 414 -39.96 -1.10 -17.89
N SER A 415 -41.25 -0.78 -17.93
CA SER A 415 -42.35 -1.71 -18.22
C SER A 415 -43.52 -0.92 -18.83
N ASN A 416 -44.42 -1.60 -19.54
CA ASN A 416 -45.60 -0.99 -20.14
C ASN A 416 -46.78 -1.97 -20.03
N ASP A 417 -47.93 -1.51 -19.55
CA ASP A 417 -49.13 -2.33 -19.31
C ASP A 417 -50.06 -2.47 -20.52
N GLY A 418 -49.61 -2.01 -21.69
CA GLY A 418 -50.38 -1.86 -22.93
C GLY A 418 -51.07 -0.51 -23.08
N LYS A 419 -51.05 0.35 -22.06
CA LYS A 419 -51.68 1.68 -22.07
C LYS A 419 -50.70 2.80 -21.72
N LYS A 420 -49.80 2.58 -20.77
CA LYS A 420 -48.83 3.58 -20.33
C LYS A 420 -47.47 2.97 -20.00
N ASP A 421 -46.43 3.78 -20.22
CA ASP A 421 -45.08 3.46 -19.78
C ASP A 421 -44.94 3.69 -18.27
N ASN A 422 -44.08 2.88 -17.65
CA ASN A 422 -43.78 2.96 -16.23
C ASN A 422 -42.34 2.55 -15.96
N GLY A 423 -41.75 3.10 -14.89
CA GLY A 423 -40.39 2.81 -14.45
C GLY A 423 -40.31 2.69 -12.93
N LEU A 424 -39.34 1.93 -12.43
CA LEU A 424 -38.96 1.96 -11.01
C LEU A 424 -37.44 1.90 -10.83
N ILE A 425 -36.95 2.36 -9.68
CA ILE A 425 -35.59 2.10 -9.23
C ILE A 425 -35.49 0.67 -8.66
N VAL A 426 -34.47 -0.06 -9.09
CA VAL A 426 -34.10 -1.39 -8.57
C VAL A 426 -32.61 -1.39 -8.29
N ASN A 427 -32.17 -2.08 -7.24
CA ASN A 427 -30.75 -2.32 -6.93
C ASN A 427 -30.35 -3.80 -7.05
N THR A 428 -31.33 -4.71 -7.08
CA THR A 428 -31.16 -6.16 -7.18
C THR A 428 -31.29 -6.64 -8.62
N VAL A 429 -30.25 -6.37 -9.42
CA VAL A 429 -30.07 -6.94 -10.76
C VAL A 429 -28.73 -7.69 -10.80
N ILE A 430 -28.74 -8.93 -11.30
CA ILE A 430 -27.53 -9.75 -11.40
C ILE A 430 -27.56 -10.63 -12.65
N GLN A 431 -26.42 -10.81 -13.31
CA GLN A 431 -26.28 -11.82 -14.35
C GLN A 431 -26.12 -13.20 -13.68
N LEU A 432 -26.97 -14.15 -14.06
CA LEU A 432 -26.97 -15.50 -13.49
C LEU A 432 -26.08 -16.46 -14.28
N THR A 433 -26.12 -16.38 -15.60
CA THR A 433 -25.35 -17.23 -16.52
C THR A 433 -24.98 -16.43 -17.76
N ASP A 434 -23.85 -16.76 -18.38
CA ASP A 434 -23.41 -16.19 -19.66
C ASP A 434 -23.87 -17.05 -20.86
N GLN A 435 -24.06 -18.36 -20.68
CA GLN A 435 -24.57 -19.29 -21.70
C GLN A 435 -25.61 -20.30 -21.14
N PRO A 436 -26.92 -20.16 -21.47
CA PRO A 436 -27.53 -19.01 -22.15
C PRO A 436 -27.43 -17.75 -21.27
N ASN A 437 -27.38 -16.56 -21.88
CA ASN A 437 -27.29 -15.32 -21.12
C ASN A 437 -28.60 -15.06 -20.33
N ARG A 438 -28.52 -15.10 -18.99
CA ARG A 438 -29.65 -14.90 -18.09
C ARG A 438 -29.38 -13.80 -17.09
N VAL A 439 -30.39 -12.96 -16.86
CA VAL A 439 -30.36 -11.88 -15.84
C VAL A 439 -31.52 -12.06 -14.87
N ALA A 440 -31.25 -11.94 -13.58
CA ALA A 440 -32.27 -11.87 -12.54
C ALA A 440 -32.56 -10.42 -12.16
N VAL A 441 -33.84 -10.09 -12.00
CA VAL A 441 -34.31 -8.81 -11.48
C VAL A 441 -35.29 -9.08 -10.34
N ASN A 442 -34.97 -8.64 -9.13
CA ASN A 442 -35.91 -8.76 -8.00
C ASN A 442 -36.69 -7.46 -7.83
N ILE A 443 -38.01 -7.58 -7.71
CA ILE A 443 -38.90 -6.43 -7.58
C ILE A 443 -39.87 -6.69 -6.44
N ASN A 444 -40.02 -5.72 -5.54
CA ASN A 444 -41.02 -5.78 -4.46
C ASN A 444 -42.43 -5.92 -5.07
N LYS A 445 -43.23 -6.83 -4.52
CA LYS A 445 -44.58 -7.14 -5.03
C LYS A 445 -45.56 -5.97 -4.95
N GLU A 446 -45.33 -5.00 -4.06
CA GLU A 446 -46.17 -3.80 -3.93
C GLU A 446 -45.95 -2.80 -5.08
N ASN A 447 -44.81 -2.88 -5.79
CA ASN A 447 -44.51 -1.98 -6.88
C ASN A 447 -45.38 -2.26 -8.10
N TYR A 448 -45.88 -1.20 -8.75
CA TYR A 448 -46.71 -1.32 -9.95
C TYR A 448 -46.05 -2.17 -11.04
N SER A 449 -44.76 -1.92 -11.28
CA SER A 449 -43.99 -2.61 -12.31
C SER A 449 -43.92 -4.12 -12.09
N HIS A 450 -43.96 -4.61 -10.84
CA HIS A 450 -43.98 -6.06 -10.57
C HIS A 450 -45.17 -6.72 -11.26
N HIS A 451 -46.36 -6.16 -11.07
CA HIS A 451 -47.58 -6.69 -11.67
C HIS A 451 -47.59 -6.54 -13.18
N VAL A 452 -47.14 -5.39 -13.70
CA VAL A 452 -47.05 -5.15 -15.14
C VAL A 452 -46.13 -6.18 -15.80
N ILE A 453 -44.92 -6.36 -15.27
CA ILE A 453 -43.93 -7.31 -15.79
C ILE A 453 -44.43 -8.75 -15.67
N LYS A 454 -45.08 -9.10 -14.56
CA LYS A 454 -45.66 -10.43 -14.38
C LYS A 454 -46.78 -10.72 -15.41
N GLN A 455 -47.49 -9.69 -15.84
CA GLN A 455 -48.53 -9.80 -16.88
C GLN A 455 -47.94 -9.83 -18.29
N THR A 456 -46.96 -8.98 -18.59
CA THR A 456 -46.46 -8.76 -19.96
C THR A 456 -45.31 -9.67 -20.33
N GLY A 457 -44.57 -10.17 -19.34
CA GLY A 457 -43.40 -11.02 -19.54
C GLY A 457 -42.20 -10.30 -20.14
N VAL A 458 -42.18 -8.96 -20.18
CA VAL A 458 -41.06 -8.17 -20.73
C VAL A 458 -40.73 -6.98 -19.84
N MET A 459 -39.44 -6.61 -19.80
CA MET A 459 -38.94 -5.41 -19.11
C MET A 459 -37.67 -4.90 -19.79
N ASN A 460 -37.26 -3.66 -19.55
CA ASN A 460 -35.86 -3.24 -19.78
C ASN A 460 -35.19 -2.92 -18.45
N VAL A 461 -33.88 -3.17 -18.38
CA VAL A 461 -33.00 -2.66 -17.33
C VAL A 461 -32.15 -1.54 -17.93
N ASN A 462 -32.20 -0.35 -17.31
CA ASN A 462 -31.38 0.80 -17.68
C ASN A 462 -30.36 1.05 -16.57
N CYS A 463 -29.07 0.85 -16.85
CA CYS A 463 -27.99 1.03 -15.87
C CYS A 463 -27.71 2.52 -15.69
N LEU A 464 -28.06 3.07 -14.53
CA LEU A 464 -27.80 4.48 -14.23
C LEU A 464 -26.29 4.72 -14.19
N SER A 465 -25.84 5.83 -14.76
CA SER A 465 -24.46 6.29 -14.58
C SER A 465 -24.35 7.18 -13.35
N VAL A 466 -23.12 7.40 -12.86
CA VAL A 466 -22.83 8.32 -11.74
C VAL A 466 -23.27 9.78 -11.96
N GLU A 467 -23.70 10.13 -13.18
CA GLU A 467 -24.25 11.46 -13.50
C GLU A 467 -25.75 11.60 -13.24
N ALA A 468 -26.45 10.51 -12.89
CA ALA A 468 -27.88 10.56 -12.62
C ALA A 468 -28.17 11.47 -11.41
N PRO A 469 -28.88 12.61 -11.59
CA PRO A 469 -29.19 13.49 -10.48
C PRO A 469 -30.24 12.87 -9.56
N PHE A 470 -30.35 13.37 -8.33
CA PHE A 470 -31.35 12.90 -7.35
C PHE A 470 -32.78 12.89 -7.91
N GLN A 471 -33.12 13.83 -8.80
CA GLN A 471 -34.42 13.91 -9.47
C GLN A 471 -34.84 12.64 -10.22
N VAL A 472 -33.88 11.87 -10.74
CA VAL A 472 -34.16 10.56 -11.37
C VAL A 472 -34.73 9.59 -10.32
N PHE A 473 -34.15 9.58 -9.12
CA PHE A 473 -34.60 8.75 -8.00
C PHE A 473 -35.92 9.25 -7.43
N GLU A 474 -36.16 10.55 -7.41
CA GLU A 474 -37.46 11.10 -7.02
C GLU A 474 -38.57 10.63 -7.97
N ASN A 475 -38.32 10.74 -9.28
CA ASN A 475 -39.29 10.41 -10.30
C ASN A 475 -39.60 8.89 -10.37
N PHE A 476 -38.56 8.05 -10.34
CA PHE A 476 -38.72 6.60 -10.51
C PHE A 476 -38.79 5.82 -9.19
N GLY A 477 -38.21 6.31 -8.11
CA GLY A 477 -38.11 5.64 -6.81
C GLY A 477 -39.18 6.03 -5.78
N PHE A 478 -39.66 7.28 -5.77
CA PHE A 478 -40.58 7.77 -4.72
C PHE A 478 -42.03 7.95 -5.15
N GLN A 479 -42.32 7.78 -6.44
CA GLN A 479 -43.69 7.85 -6.97
C GLN A 479 -44.18 6.47 -7.40
N SER A 480 -45.47 6.18 -7.21
CA SER A 480 -46.07 4.97 -7.76
C SER A 480 -46.57 5.22 -9.17
N GLY A 481 -46.22 4.34 -10.11
CA GLY A 481 -46.72 4.38 -11.48
C GLY A 481 -48.25 4.17 -11.59
N ARG A 482 -48.92 3.79 -10.49
CA ARG A 482 -50.39 3.75 -10.42
C ARG A 482 -50.99 5.15 -10.46
N GLN A 483 -50.31 6.13 -9.86
CA GLN A 483 -50.84 7.46 -9.57
C GLN A 483 -50.19 8.55 -10.43
N ALA A 484 -48.96 8.34 -10.90
CA ALA A 484 -48.22 9.31 -11.69
C ALA A 484 -47.80 8.75 -13.05
N ASP A 485 -47.79 9.62 -14.07
CA ASP A 485 -47.09 9.36 -15.33
C ASP A 485 -45.63 9.79 -15.17
N LYS A 486 -44.75 8.79 -14.97
CA LYS A 486 -43.32 9.01 -14.72
C LYS A 486 -42.53 9.41 -15.96
N PHE A 487 -43.14 9.34 -17.15
CA PHE A 487 -42.50 9.72 -18.41
C PHE A 487 -43.15 10.95 -19.06
N ALA A 488 -44.05 11.64 -18.35
CA ALA A 488 -44.67 12.86 -18.83
C ALA A 488 -43.59 13.88 -19.25
N GLY A 489 -43.63 14.29 -20.53
CA GLY A 489 -42.68 15.26 -21.09
C GLY A 489 -41.31 14.70 -21.50
N TRP A 490 -41.10 13.39 -21.44
CA TRP A 490 -39.87 12.74 -21.89
C TRP A 490 -39.97 12.28 -23.35
N GLU A 491 -39.04 12.70 -24.20
CA GLU A 491 -38.83 12.09 -25.51
C GLU A 491 -37.96 10.83 -25.34
N THR A 492 -38.53 9.66 -25.61
CA THR A 492 -37.95 8.38 -25.19
C THR A 492 -37.64 7.46 -26.37
N PRO A 493 -36.38 7.01 -26.54
CA PRO A 493 -36.07 5.92 -27.46
C PRO A 493 -36.70 4.61 -26.97
N ARG A 494 -36.96 3.69 -27.91
CA ARG A 494 -37.60 2.40 -27.62
C ARG A 494 -36.68 1.24 -28.02
N SER A 495 -36.71 0.18 -27.23
CA SER A 495 -36.08 -1.11 -27.55
C SER A 495 -36.96 -1.96 -28.45
N GLU A 496 -36.43 -3.09 -28.93
CA GLU A 496 -37.17 -4.02 -29.80
C GLU A 496 -38.45 -4.58 -29.16
N ASN A 497 -38.49 -4.72 -27.83
CA ASN A 497 -39.69 -5.15 -27.09
C ASN A 497 -40.73 -4.02 -26.89
N GLY A 498 -40.50 -2.83 -27.47
CA GLY A 498 -41.42 -1.68 -27.42
C GLY A 498 -41.38 -0.87 -26.12
N LEU A 499 -40.50 -1.22 -25.16
CA LEU A 499 -40.36 -0.51 -23.90
C LEU A 499 -39.40 0.67 -24.00
N VAL A 500 -39.58 1.65 -23.10
CA VAL A 500 -38.73 2.84 -23.03
C VAL A 500 -37.30 2.47 -22.64
N ILE A 501 -36.35 3.02 -23.39
CA ILE A 501 -34.94 3.16 -22.99
C ILE A 501 -34.78 4.58 -22.43
N LEU A 502 -34.16 4.71 -21.26
CA LEU A 502 -33.98 6.03 -20.64
C LEU A 502 -33.02 6.87 -21.52
N PRO A 503 -33.41 8.08 -21.98
CA PRO A 503 -32.65 8.83 -22.98
C PRO A 503 -31.36 9.45 -22.42
N LYS A 504 -31.25 9.61 -21.09
CA LYS A 504 -30.13 10.26 -20.40
C LYS A 504 -29.82 9.53 -19.10
N TYR A 505 -28.64 9.81 -18.54
CA TYR A 505 -28.19 9.32 -17.23
C TYR A 505 -27.97 7.81 -17.15
N ILE A 506 -27.73 7.16 -18.28
CA ILE A 506 -27.43 5.72 -18.35
C ILE A 506 -26.12 5.47 -19.08
N ASN A 507 -25.43 4.39 -18.71
CA ASN A 507 -24.24 3.93 -19.41
C ASN A 507 -24.46 2.63 -20.20
N ALA A 508 -25.52 1.88 -19.89
CA ALA A 508 -25.93 0.68 -20.60
C ALA A 508 -27.44 0.44 -20.48
N PHE A 509 -27.99 -0.33 -21.42
CA PHE A 509 -29.37 -0.82 -21.35
C PHE A 509 -29.46 -2.28 -21.81
N MET A 510 -30.43 -3.02 -21.27
CA MET A 510 -30.76 -4.39 -21.65
C MET A 510 -32.28 -4.56 -21.81
N SER A 511 -32.71 -5.13 -22.92
CA SER A 511 -34.09 -5.59 -23.18
C SER A 511 -34.21 -7.04 -22.74
N LEU A 512 -35.18 -7.31 -21.87
CA LEU A 512 -35.34 -8.58 -21.19
C LEU A 512 -36.70 -9.21 -21.48
N LYS A 513 -36.69 -10.53 -21.64
CA LYS A 513 -37.89 -11.38 -21.70
C LYS A 513 -37.90 -12.32 -20.51
N VAL A 514 -38.99 -12.35 -19.76
CA VAL A 514 -39.18 -13.20 -18.58
C VAL A 514 -39.36 -14.65 -19.01
N GLU A 515 -38.60 -15.53 -18.37
CA GLU A 515 -38.56 -16.96 -18.67
C GLU A 515 -39.02 -17.78 -17.47
N GLN A 516 -38.68 -17.29 -16.27
CA GLN A 516 -39.09 -17.91 -15.02
C GLN A 516 -39.37 -16.83 -13.96
N TYR A 517 -40.32 -17.14 -13.08
CA TYR A 517 -40.67 -16.34 -11.91
C TYR A 517 -40.46 -17.17 -10.66
N VAL A 518 -39.78 -16.61 -9.66
CA VAL A 518 -39.58 -17.21 -8.34
C VAL A 518 -40.15 -16.28 -7.28
N ASP A 519 -40.97 -16.84 -6.37
CA ASP A 519 -41.53 -16.11 -5.24
C ASP A 519 -40.55 -16.13 -4.05
N LEU A 520 -40.17 -14.95 -3.56
CA LEU A 520 -39.24 -14.77 -2.44
C LEU A 520 -39.92 -14.10 -1.22
N GLY A 521 -41.23 -14.21 -1.09
CA GLY A 521 -41.99 -13.56 -0.02
C GLY A 521 -42.37 -12.13 -0.41
N THR A 522 -41.66 -11.12 0.08
CA THR A 522 -41.96 -9.71 -0.21
C THR A 522 -41.58 -9.28 -1.63
N HIS A 523 -40.67 -10.02 -2.26
CA HIS A 523 -40.18 -9.77 -3.62
C HIS A 523 -40.50 -10.93 -4.56
N GLY A 524 -40.60 -10.63 -5.86
CA GLY A 524 -40.53 -11.63 -6.91
C GLY A 524 -39.24 -11.49 -7.69
N MET A 525 -38.57 -12.62 -7.96
CA MET A 525 -37.41 -12.70 -8.84
C MET A 525 -37.86 -13.09 -10.24
N PHE A 526 -37.57 -12.23 -11.21
CA PHE A 526 -37.77 -12.51 -12.63
C PHE A 526 -36.44 -12.94 -13.23
N ILE A 527 -36.37 -14.16 -13.75
CA ILE A 527 -35.22 -14.68 -14.48
C ILE A 527 -35.53 -14.51 -15.97
N CYS A 528 -34.66 -13.78 -16.67
CA CYS A 528 -34.91 -13.31 -18.02
C CYS A 528 -33.82 -13.75 -19.01
N SER A 529 -34.19 -14.00 -20.26
CA SER A 529 -33.24 -13.91 -21.39
C SER A 529 -32.96 -12.45 -21.71
N VAL A 530 -31.73 -12.19 -22.17
CA VAL A 530 -31.36 -10.91 -22.77
C VAL A 530 -31.67 -10.97 -24.26
N ALA A 531 -32.64 -10.19 -24.72
CA ALA A 531 -33.03 -10.09 -26.12
C ALA A 531 -32.20 -9.05 -26.88
N GLU A 532 -31.84 -7.96 -26.20
CA GLU A 532 -31.06 -6.85 -26.75
C GLU A 532 -30.20 -6.24 -25.63
N ALA A 533 -28.98 -5.81 -25.93
CA ALA A 533 -28.16 -5.06 -24.98
C ALA A 533 -27.26 -4.06 -25.69
N ARG A 534 -27.11 -2.86 -25.13
CA ARG A 534 -26.24 -1.80 -25.69
C ARG A 534 -25.45 -1.12 -24.58
N VAL A 535 -24.16 -0.90 -24.84
CA VAL A 535 -23.34 0.06 -24.09
C VAL A 535 -23.54 1.44 -24.69
N ILE A 536 -23.97 2.40 -23.88
CA ILE A 536 -24.28 3.77 -24.30
C ILE A 536 -23.03 4.67 -24.20
N ASN A 537 -22.21 4.48 -23.16
CA ASN A 537 -20.96 5.22 -22.94
C ASN A 537 -20.08 4.50 -21.90
N LYS A 538 -18.86 5.02 -21.68
CA LYS A 538 -17.87 4.46 -20.74
C LYS A 538 -17.93 5.05 -19.31
N LYS A 539 -18.99 5.80 -18.96
CA LYS A 539 -19.10 6.39 -17.62
C LYS A 539 -19.41 5.30 -16.60
N ASP A 540 -18.96 5.48 -15.37
CA ASP A 540 -19.16 4.49 -14.31
C ASP A 540 -20.65 4.31 -13.98
N THR A 541 -21.03 3.07 -13.61
CA THR A 541 -22.38 2.74 -13.15
C THR A 541 -22.58 3.29 -11.74
N MET A 542 -23.75 3.88 -11.51
CA MET A 542 -24.20 4.29 -10.18
C MET A 542 -24.28 3.07 -9.26
N THR A 543 -23.40 2.97 -8.27
CA THR A 543 -23.52 1.99 -7.20
C THR A 543 -24.38 2.54 -6.07
N TYR A 544 -24.96 1.65 -5.27
CA TYR A 544 -25.72 2.03 -4.08
C TYR A 544 -24.86 2.85 -3.11
N THR A 545 -23.58 2.47 -2.92
CA THR A 545 -22.60 3.20 -2.11
C THR A 545 -22.37 4.61 -2.66
N TYR A 546 -22.08 4.74 -3.96
CA TYR A 546 -21.84 6.04 -4.57
C TYR A 546 -23.06 6.96 -4.43
N TYR A 547 -24.28 6.42 -4.63
CA TYR A 547 -25.52 7.15 -4.44
C TYR A 547 -25.67 7.70 -3.02
N GLN A 548 -25.43 6.88 -1.99
CA GLN A 548 -25.54 7.30 -0.58
C GLN A 548 -24.55 8.40 -0.22
N GLU A 549 -23.33 8.31 -0.76
CA GLU A 549 -22.25 9.26 -0.44
C GLU A 549 -22.36 10.58 -1.19
N ASN A 550 -22.79 10.55 -2.46
CA ASN A 550 -22.61 11.65 -3.41
C ASN A 550 -23.90 12.20 -4.03
N VAL A 551 -25.00 11.44 -4.06
CA VAL A 551 -26.22 11.81 -4.81
C VAL A 551 -27.43 12.01 -3.92
N LYS A 552 -27.61 11.17 -2.91
CA LYS A 552 -28.68 11.32 -1.92
C LYS A 552 -28.44 12.62 -1.13
N PRO A 553 -29.40 13.56 -1.09
CA PRO A 553 -29.29 14.76 -0.28
C PRO A 553 -29.01 14.39 1.17
N LYS A 554 -27.92 14.91 1.72
CA LYS A 554 -27.64 14.81 3.15
C LYS A 554 -28.64 15.71 3.90
N PRO A 555 -29.26 15.23 4.98
CA PRO A 555 -30.14 16.07 5.76
C PRO A 555 -29.40 17.31 6.28
N GLN A 556 -29.95 18.51 6.07
CA GLN A 556 -29.41 19.76 6.62
C GLN A 556 -30.05 20.02 7.99
N THR A 557 -29.58 19.31 9.01
CA THR A 557 -30.14 19.36 10.37
C THR A 557 -29.60 20.51 11.23
N GLU A 558 -28.52 21.15 10.80
CA GLU A 558 -27.84 22.20 11.56
C GLU A 558 -28.76 23.42 11.79
N GLY A 559 -29.03 23.74 13.06
CA GLY A 559 -29.88 24.86 13.47
C GLY A 559 -31.39 24.64 13.36
N LYS A 560 -31.84 23.43 13.02
CA LYS A 560 -33.27 23.08 12.90
C LYS A 560 -33.74 22.23 14.07
N LYS A 561 -35.00 22.40 14.49
CA LYS A 561 -35.66 21.57 15.51
C LYS A 561 -36.82 20.81 14.90
N GLY A 562 -36.91 19.51 15.15
CA GLY A 562 -37.99 18.65 14.69
C GLY A 562 -37.53 17.26 14.33
N PHE A 563 -38.04 16.70 13.23
CA PHE A 563 -37.82 15.31 12.83
C PHE A 563 -37.32 15.22 11.38
N VAL A 564 -36.39 14.32 11.12
CA VAL A 564 -35.84 14.06 9.78
C VAL A 564 -36.26 12.68 9.28
N CYS A 565 -36.76 12.63 8.04
CA CYS A 565 -37.04 11.39 7.34
C CYS A 565 -35.73 10.69 6.93
N THR A 566 -35.50 9.49 7.46
CA THR A 566 -34.31 8.67 7.18
C THR A 566 -34.23 8.18 5.72
N VAL A 567 -35.38 8.10 5.05
CA VAL A 567 -35.49 7.63 3.65
C VAL A 567 -35.05 8.70 2.66
N CYS A 568 -35.58 9.93 2.76
CA CYS A 568 -35.33 10.99 1.76
C CYS A 568 -34.72 12.29 2.31
N GLY A 569 -34.48 12.39 3.62
CA GLY A 569 -33.90 13.57 4.26
C GLY A 569 -34.85 14.75 4.46
N TYR A 570 -36.17 14.58 4.24
CA TYR A 570 -37.15 15.64 4.50
C TYR A 570 -37.19 16.00 5.99
N ILE A 571 -37.20 17.30 6.30
CA ILE A 571 -37.26 17.79 7.68
C ILE A 571 -38.67 18.32 7.96
N TYR A 572 -39.30 17.77 8.98
CA TYR A 572 -40.50 18.30 9.61
C TYR A 572 -40.07 19.17 10.79
N GLU A 573 -40.33 20.48 10.73
CA GLU A 573 -40.01 21.42 11.81
C GLU A 573 -41.22 21.56 12.75
N GLY A 574 -41.13 20.99 13.94
CA GLY A 574 -42.19 20.98 14.94
C GLY A 574 -41.84 20.13 16.17
N ASP A 575 -42.43 20.44 17.32
CA ASP A 575 -42.09 19.79 18.59
C ASP A 575 -42.60 18.34 18.70
N VAL A 576 -43.68 18.00 17.96
CA VAL A 576 -44.30 16.67 17.94
C VAL A 576 -44.65 16.30 16.51
N LEU A 577 -44.20 15.13 16.05
CA LEU A 577 -44.59 14.58 14.76
C LEU A 577 -45.98 13.91 14.87
N PRO A 578 -47.01 14.35 14.12
CA PRO A 578 -48.34 13.73 14.19
C PRO A 578 -48.30 12.26 13.78
N ASP A 579 -49.03 11.38 14.49
CA ASP A 579 -49.01 9.92 14.24
C ASP A 579 -49.46 9.50 12.83
N ASP A 580 -50.25 10.35 12.16
CA ASP A 580 -50.73 10.16 10.79
C ASP A 580 -49.89 10.92 9.74
N PHE A 581 -48.75 11.51 10.14
CA PHE A 581 -47.91 12.28 9.24
C PHE A 581 -47.30 11.38 8.17
N ILE A 582 -47.43 11.83 6.92
CA ILE A 582 -46.86 11.18 5.73
C ILE A 582 -45.88 12.16 5.10
N CYS A 583 -44.63 11.71 4.93
CA CYS A 583 -43.58 12.51 4.30
C CYS A 583 -44.06 13.05 2.94
N PRO A 584 -44.03 14.38 2.71
CA PRO A 584 -44.54 14.94 1.47
C PRO A 584 -43.70 14.54 0.25
N LEU A 585 -42.42 14.20 0.44
CA LEU A 585 -41.49 13.80 -0.61
C LEU A 585 -41.57 12.29 -0.94
N CYS A 586 -41.35 11.40 0.04
CA CYS A 586 -41.26 9.96 -0.22
C CYS A 586 -42.52 9.16 0.16
N LYS A 587 -43.53 9.79 0.76
CA LYS A 587 -44.79 9.14 1.20
C LYS A 587 -44.65 8.05 2.27
N HIS A 588 -43.50 7.95 2.92
CA HIS A 588 -43.29 7.13 4.11
C HIS A 588 -43.93 7.76 5.35
N GLY A 589 -44.41 6.92 6.27
CA GLY A 589 -45.06 7.34 7.51
C GLY A 589 -44.07 7.68 8.63
N VAL A 590 -44.62 8.01 9.80
CA VAL A 590 -43.87 8.42 11.01
C VAL A 590 -42.75 7.47 11.44
N ALA A 591 -42.87 6.18 11.16
CA ALA A 591 -41.87 5.17 11.53
C ALA A 591 -40.48 5.42 10.91
N ASP A 592 -40.41 6.15 9.79
CA ASP A 592 -39.18 6.46 9.08
C ASP A 592 -38.60 7.84 9.46
N PHE A 593 -39.12 8.49 10.50
CA PHE A 593 -38.62 9.75 11.03
C PHE A 593 -37.87 9.58 12.34
N VAL A 594 -36.76 10.30 12.49
CA VAL A 594 -35.98 10.36 13.74
C VAL A 594 -35.86 11.80 14.22
N PRO A 595 -35.78 12.06 15.55
CA PRO A 595 -35.56 13.40 16.07
C PRO A 595 -34.24 13.99 15.56
N ILE A 596 -34.23 15.30 15.35
CA ILE A 596 -33.01 16.08 15.09
C ILE A 596 -32.40 16.47 16.45
N GLU A 597 -31.19 16.00 16.71
CA GLU A 597 -30.41 16.29 17.93
C GLU A 597 -29.85 17.72 17.97
#